data_AF-A0A928FB59-F1
#
_entry.id   AF-A0A928FB59-F1
#
_cell.length_a   1.000
_cell.length_b   1.000
_cell.length_c   1.000
_cell.angle_alpha   90.00
_cell.angle_beta   90.00
_cell.angle_gamma   90.00
#
_symmetry.space_group_name_H-M   'P 1'
#
loop_
_entity.id
_entity.type
_entity.pdbx_description
1 polymer ?
#
loop_
_entity_poly.entity_id
_entity_poly.type
_entity_poly.pdbx_seq_one_letter_code
_entity_poly.pdbx_strand_id
1 'polypeptide(L)'
;MENMINILAELTVGMVSLVIAYFLIPWLKEKRLIAVVRKAVEAAEKLSEHEPINKKEYVKRILSSMGIRLSETVEAIIEGCVLELDLLISNVRDPEITDEKDYI
;
A
#
# COMPACT_ATOMS: atom_id res chain seq x y z
N MET A 1 7.47 -7.77 49.47
CA MET A 1 7.23 -8.58 48.25
C MET A 1 6.36 -7.85 47.24
N GLU A 2 5.31 -7.13 47.66
CA GLU A 2 4.43 -6.35 46.77
C GLU A 2 5.17 -5.33 45.90
N ASN A 3 6.11 -4.56 46.46
CA ASN A 3 6.89 -3.59 45.68
C ASN A 3 7.72 -4.24 44.56
N MET A 4 8.24 -5.45 44.78
CA MET A 4 9.02 -6.18 43.77
C MET A 4 8.13 -6.67 42.62
N ILE A 5 6.91 -7.11 42.93
CA ILE A 5 5.92 -7.53 41.93
C ILE A 5 5.47 -6.33 41.10
N ASN A 6 5.23 -5.18 41.73
CA ASN A 6 4.83 -3.96 41.03
C ASN A 6 5.93 -3.44 40.10
N ILE A 7 7.20 -3.45 40.54
CA ILE A 7 8.34 -3.07 39.69
C ILE A 7 8.46 -4.01 38.48
N LEU A 8 8.27 -5.31 38.68
CA LEU A 8 8.31 -6.29 37.59
C LEU A 8 7.15 -6.10 36.60
N ALA A 9 5.94 -5.84 37.11
CA ALA A 9 4.77 -5.52 36.29
C ALA A 9 5.00 -4.25 35.46
N GLU A 10 5.51 -3.17 36.07
CA GLU A 10 5.78 -1.91 35.38
C GLU A 10 6.87 -2.07 34.30
N LEU A 11 7.90 -2.86 34.57
CA LEU A 11 8.95 -3.16 33.60
C LEU A 11 8.43 -3.99 32.42
N THR A 12 7.55 -4.97 32.65
CA THR A 12 6.94 -5.74 31.57
C THR A 12 6.03 -4.89 30.69
N VAL A 13 5.21 -4.01 31.27
CA VAL A 13 4.36 -3.06 30.51
C VAL A 13 5.23 -2.10 29.70
N GLY A 14 6.34 -1.60 30.27
CA GLY A 14 7.30 -0.76 29.57
C GLY A 14 7.92 -1.46 28.36
N MET A 15 8.34 -2.72 28.52
CA MET A 15 8.91 -3.51 27.42
C MET A 15 7.90 -3.78 26.30
N VAL A 16 6.66 -4.13 26.63
CA VAL A 16 5.59 -4.34 25.64
C VAL A 16 5.30 -3.05 24.88
N SER A 17 5.24 -1.90 25.57
CA SER A 17 5.01 -0.59 24.96
C SER A 17 6.12 -0.22 23.97
N LEU A 18 7.37 -0.52 24.30
CA LEU A 18 8.52 -0.31 23.42
C LEU A 18 8.45 -1.16 22.15
N VAL A 19 8.09 -2.44 22.28
CA VAL A 19 7.94 -3.34 21.12
C VAL A 19 6.83 -2.84 20.18
N ILE A 20 5.69 -2.41 20.73
CA ILE A 20 4.59 -1.82 19.94
C ILE A 20 5.06 -0.56 19.24
N ALA A 21 5.72 0.36 19.95
CA ALA A 21 6.18 1.61 19.39
C ALA A 21 7.22 1.42 18.28
N TYR A 22 8.11 0.43 18.45
CA TYR A 22 9.23 0.21 17.53
C TYR A 22 8.85 -0.65 16.31
N PHE A 23 7.97 -1.64 16.46
CA PHE A 23 7.63 -2.55 15.36
C PHE A 23 6.22 -2.34 14.81
N LEU A 24 5.22 -2.22 15.69
CA LEU A 24 3.83 -2.20 15.25
C LEU A 24 3.45 -0.85 14.62
N ILE A 25 3.86 0.27 15.23
CA ILE A 25 3.55 1.61 14.69
C ILE A 25 4.16 1.83 13.29
N PRO A 26 5.45 1.53 13.03
CA PRO A 26 6.01 1.67 11.69
C PRO A 26 5.34 0.74 10.67
N TRP A 27 5.10 -0.51 11.02
CA TRP A 27 4.40 -1.46 10.14
C TRP A 27 2.99 -0.98 9.76
N LEU A 28 2.23 -0.42 10.72
CA LEU A 28 0.91 0.15 10.42
C LEU A 28 1.01 1.37 9.49
N LYS A 29 2.03 2.21 9.65
CA LYS A 29 2.27 3.36 8.76
C LYS A 29 2.54 2.90 7.33
N GLU A 30 3.36 1.87 7.14
CA GLU A 30 3.65 1.29 5.82
C GLU A 30 2.40 0.70 5.16
N LYS A 31 1.64 -0.12 5.89
CA LYS A 31 0.39 -0.71 5.37
C LYS A 31 -0.61 0.37 4.96
N ARG A 32 -0.77 1.40 5.78
CA ARG A 32 -1.65 2.54 5.47
C ARG A 32 -1.16 3.32 4.26
N LEU A 33 0.14 3.55 4.14
CA LEU A 33 0.75 4.24 2.99
C LEU A 33 0.47 3.48 1.69
N ILE A 34 0.73 2.17 1.66
CA ILE A 34 0.46 1.31 0.48
C ILE A 34 -1.02 1.39 0.10
N ALA A 35 -1.94 1.30 1.07
CA ALA A 35 -3.37 1.40 0.80
C ALA A 35 -3.79 2.76 0.22
N VAL A 36 -3.20 3.86 0.69
CA VAL A 36 -3.46 5.21 0.16
C VAL A 36 -2.91 5.34 -1.26
N VAL A 37 -1.69 4.87 -1.52
CA VAL A 37 -1.09 4.88 -2.86
C VAL A 37 -1.94 4.08 -3.84
N ARG A 38 -2.37 2.87 -3.48
CA ARG A 38 -3.22 2.03 -4.33
C ARG A 38 -4.53 2.73 -4.71
N LYS A 39 -5.22 3.32 -3.73
CA LYS A 39 -6.45 4.09 -3.99
C LYS A 39 -6.21 5.32 -4.88
N ALA A 40 -5.07 5.99 -4.71
CA ALA A 40 -4.71 7.11 -5.58
C ALA A 40 -4.45 6.65 -7.02
N VAL A 41 -3.79 5.50 -7.21
CA VAL A 41 -3.55 4.89 -8.52
C VAL A 41 -4.87 4.45 -9.17
N GLU A 42 -5.77 3.78 -8.44
CA GLU A 42 -7.11 3.43 -8.94
C GLU A 42 -7.93 4.65 -9.36
N ALA A 43 -7.84 5.76 -8.60
CA ALA A 43 -8.50 7.00 -8.95
C ALA A 43 -7.89 7.65 -10.21
N ALA A 44 -6.57 7.58 -10.35
CA ALA A 44 -5.88 8.03 -11.56
C ALA A 44 -6.30 7.22 -12.78
N GLU A 45 -6.48 5.90 -12.63
CA GLU A 45 -6.94 5.01 -13.69
C GLU A 45 -8.32 5.41 -14.22
N LYS A 46 -9.29 5.51 -13.31
CA LYS A 46 -10.66 5.90 -13.65
C LYS A 46 -10.72 7.27 -14.31
N LEU A 47 -9.85 8.19 -13.89
CA LEU A 47 -9.77 9.50 -14.50
C LEU A 47 -9.12 9.42 -15.90
N SER A 48 -8.14 8.53 -16.08
CA SER A 48 -7.49 8.30 -17.37
C SER A 48 -8.39 7.65 -18.43
N GLU A 49 -9.40 6.90 -18.01
CA GLU A 49 -10.45 6.37 -18.90
C GLU A 49 -11.32 7.50 -19.49
N HIS A 50 -11.47 8.61 -18.78
CA HIS A 50 -12.31 9.74 -19.20
C HIS A 50 -11.50 10.87 -19.86
N GLU A 51 -10.24 11.06 -19.49
CA GLU A 51 -9.36 12.10 -20.02
C GLU A 51 -7.91 11.58 -20.10
N PRO A 52 -7.15 11.84 -21.19
CA PRO A 52 -5.77 11.41 -21.28
C PRO A 52 -4.87 12.15 -20.28
N ILE A 53 -4.63 11.54 -19.12
CA ILE A 53 -3.77 12.07 -18.06
C ILE A 53 -2.53 11.20 -17.83
N ASN A 54 -1.45 11.81 -17.35
CA ASN A 54 -0.30 11.07 -16.84
C ASN A 54 -0.61 10.52 -15.44
N LYS A 55 -0.94 9.22 -15.35
CA LYS A 55 -1.32 8.53 -14.10
C LYS A 55 -0.29 8.73 -12.98
N LYS A 56 1.01 8.53 -13.26
CA LYS A 56 2.08 8.67 -12.26
C LYS A 56 2.15 10.09 -11.70
N GLU A 57 2.09 11.09 -12.57
CA GLU A 57 2.18 12.50 -12.16
C GLU A 57 0.95 12.93 -11.34
N TYR A 58 -0.24 12.47 -11.73
CA TYR A 58 -1.47 12.71 -10.98
C TYR A 58 -1.43 12.09 -9.57
N VAL A 59 -0.95 10.85 -9.46
CA VAL A 59 -0.78 10.17 -8.16
C VAL A 59 0.23 10.91 -7.29
N LYS A 60 1.36 11.35 -7.84
CA LYS A 60 2.36 12.16 -7.11
C LYS A 60 1.76 13.45 -6.57
N ARG A 61 0.94 14.16 -7.35
CA ARG A 61 0.25 15.39 -6.93
C ARG A 61 -0.73 15.12 -5.78
N ILE A 62 -1.52 14.06 -5.88
CA ILE A 62 -2.49 13.66 -4.85
C ILE A 62 -1.79 13.24 -3.54
N LEU A 63 -0.71 12.47 -3.63
CA LEU A 63 0.04 12.06 -2.44
C LEU A 63 0.74 13.26 -1.79
N SER A 64 1.28 14.18 -2.59
CA SER A 64 1.87 15.42 -2.09
C SER A 64 0.84 16.32 -1.42
N SER A 65 -0.37 16.45 -1.97
CA SER A 65 -1.44 17.24 -1.35
C SER A 65 -1.98 16.63 -0.05
N MET A 66 -1.86 15.30 0.12
CA MET A 66 -2.11 14.61 1.39
C MET A 66 -0.97 14.74 2.41
N GLY A 67 0.12 15.45 2.08
CA GLY A 67 1.28 15.63 2.95
C GLY A 67 2.22 14.41 3.02
N ILE A 68 2.07 13.45 2.10
CA ILE A 68 2.97 12.30 1.99
C ILE A 68 4.23 12.76 1.25
N ARG A 69 5.39 12.56 1.88
CA ARG A 69 6.68 12.87 1.24
C ARG A 69 6.96 11.86 0.14
N LEU A 70 7.24 12.35 -1.06
CA LEU A 70 7.69 11.54 -2.18
C LEU A 70 9.16 11.16 -1.98
N SER A 71 9.42 10.06 -1.26
CA SER A 71 10.74 9.43 -1.23
C SER A 71 10.88 8.41 -2.37
N GLU A 72 12.11 7.97 -2.64
CA GLU A 72 12.38 6.90 -3.63
C GLU A 72 11.56 5.63 -3.34
N THR A 73 11.35 5.29 -2.06
CA THR A 73 10.49 4.16 -1.67
C THR A 73 9.04 4.37 -2.06
N VAL A 74 8.49 5.58 -1.86
CA VAL A 74 7.10 5.89 -2.23
C VAL A 74 6.94 5.86 -3.74
N GLU A 75 7.94 6.34 -4.48
CA GLU A 75 7.95 6.29 -5.93
C GLU A 75 7.97 4.86 -6.48
N ALA A 76 8.80 3.98 -5.89
CA ALA A 76 8.81 2.57 -6.23
C ALA A 76 7.47 1.88 -5.92
N ILE A 77 6.80 2.23 -4.81
CA ILE A 77 5.46 1.71 -4.48
C ILE A 77 4.43 2.20 -5.50
N ILE A 78 4.46 3.48 -5.90
CA ILE A 78 3.56 4.02 -6.93
C ILE A 78 3.74 3.24 -8.23
N GLU A 79 4.99 3.06 -8.68
CA GLU A 79 5.29 2.34 -9.91
C GLU A 79 4.86 0.88 -9.85
N GLY A 80 5.13 0.18 -8.74
CA GLY A 80 4.66 -1.18 -8.52
C GLY A 80 3.13 -1.29 -8.56
N CYS A 81 2.43 -0.36 -7.89
CA CYS A 81 0.96 -0.34 -7.90
C CYS A 81 0.38 -0.04 -9.28
N VAL A 82 0.99 0.85 -10.07
CA VAL A 82 0.55 1.12 -11.46
C VAL A 82 0.73 -0.12 -12.32
N LEU A 83 1.91 -0.76 -12.25
CA LEU A 83 2.20 -1.98 -13.00
C LEU A 83 1.26 -3.14 -12.64
N GLU A 84 1.03 -3.36 -11.34
CA GLU A 84 0.09 -4.39 -10.86
C GLU A 84 -1.31 -4.15 -11.41
N LEU A 85 -1.78 -2.90 -11.39
CA LEU A 85 -3.11 -2.55 -11.90
C LEU A 85 -3.20 -2.73 -13.42
N ASP A 86 -2.20 -2.28 -14.16
CA ASP A 86 -2.14 -2.44 -15.63
C ASP A 86 -2.14 -3.93 -16.02
N LEU A 87 -1.42 -4.79 -15.29
CA LEU A 87 -1.42 -6.25 -15.49
C LEU A 87 -2.79 -6.90 -15.19
N LEU A 88 -3.48 -6.44 -14.15
CA LEU A 88 -4.84 -6.91 -13.84
C LEU A 88 -5.81 -6.51 -14.96
N ILE A 89 -5.71 -5.29 -15.47
CA ILE A 89 -6.55 -4.81 -16.58
C ILE A 89 -6.24 -5.58 -17.87
N SER A 90 -4.96 -5.83 -18.19
CA SER A 90 -4.59 -6.59 -19.38
C SER A 90 -5.11 -8.03 -19.31
N ASN A 91 -4.96 -8.70 -18.16
CA ASN A 91 -5.47 -10.05 -17.96
C ASN A 91 -7.01 -10.14 -18.02
N VAL A 92 -7.72 -9.05 -17.72
CA VAL A 92 -9.18 -8.98 -17.83
C VAL A 92 -9.62 -8.66 -19.27
N ARG A 93 -8.82 -7.91 -20.04
CA ARG A 93 -9.11 -7.59 -21.45
C ARG A 93 -8.83 -8.73 -22.42
N ASP A 94 -8.13 -9.78 -22.01
CA ASP A 94 -7.98 -11.05 -22.74
C ASP A 94 -8.84 -12.18 -22.11
N PRO A 95 -10.16 -12.24 -22.36
CA PRO A 95 -10.98 -13.39 -21.96
C PRO A 95 -10.91 -14.57 -22.94
N GLU A 96 -9.98 -14.61 -23.91
CA GLU A 96 -10.01 -15.61 -24.99
C GLU A 96 -8.88 -16.64 -24.95
N ILE A 97 -8.50 -17.19 -23.79
CA ILE A 97 -7.92 -18.56 -23.72
C ILE A 97 -8.35 -19.24 -22.42
N THR A 98 -9.61 -19.67 -22.35
CA THR A 98 -10.00 -20.82 -21.51
C THR A 98 -11.26 -21.47 -22.05
N ASP A 99 -11.25 -21.86 -23.32
CA ASP A 99 -12.01 -23.02 -23.76
C ASP A 99 -11.45 -23.52 -25.10
N GLU A 100 -11.59 -24.82 -25.35
CA GLU A 100 -11.15 -25.54 -26.55
C GLU A 100 -9.66 -25.94 -26.60
N LYS A 101 -9.35 -27.12 -26.04
CA LYS A 101 -8.93 -28.29 -26.85
C LYS A 101 -9.21 -29.58 -26.08
N ASP A 102 -10.45 -30.04 -26.17
CA ASP A 102 -10.74 -31.47 -26.31
C ASP A 102 -11.14 -31.67 -27.77
N TYR A 103 -10.25 -32.26 -28.59
CA TYR A 103 -10.59 -33.07 -29.78
C TYR A 103 -9.31 -33.65 -30.42
N ILE A 104 -9.24 -34.99 -30.32
CA ILE A 104 -8.41 -36.03 -30.97
C ILE A 104 -6.98 -36.25 -30.46
#